data_AF-A0A3C1HU84-F1
#
_entry.id   AF-A0A3C1HU84-F1
#
_cell.length_a   1.000
_cell.length_b   1.000
_cell.length_c   1.000
_cell.angle_alpha   90.00
_cell.angle_beta   90.00
_cell.angle_gamma   90.00
#
_symmetry.space_group_name_H-M   'P 1'
#
loop_
_entity.id
_entity.type
_entity.pdbx_description
1 polymer ?
#
loop_
_entity_poly.entity_id
_entity_poly.type
_entity_poly.pdbx_seq_one_letter_code
_entity_poly.pdbx_strand_id
1 'polypeptide(L)'
;MKERNRLLRSITLLLLTALLAAVPSASIYAEGASESGGSESGGNESDSTKGSPKQMYKTGIYRLNDFGEIFEEEEKDRLNALLKEEMSNCHMDFPIAVKRKGTATAEEYSDTFYEHNGFGWGDGKDGVMLIAYTDSQEVFAKGYGFGHWFLSEEFKQTVTTRLSQMRSEEKSWSQIITAYAELLKARQQEIKESGKPAWYPKDLENFKDFHDADAPRLVDLADIFTKEEEEQMLSIIQAIQKDSGKDIVVYTDVTTYGLSRRTFAADINELAGYGFGDNFSGTVLFICMEQGNRGWWTDATGECEEIYSEYVINYLDDALEPYMVGGKYGEGVIDYLKNVKNLYRVPEWYPADKAAFQPFHNESASRIADYANIFSEEEKEKIQDLIKRIQDEYGMDVAIYTDETSYWKDRDTIAEEFFKYNGYGFGDDYTGTVFFICTENGNQGFGLYAEGKCKPIYSDYEVNRLANGLRYFFKPGSYIDAALDYLYRAYDLYKVPDWYPSDEANFVRFKAQNKTYVIDQAELFSKEEKERLEQKALALSTKFGSDVLIVTAESAIRGGSAGSYAKDYYRYNGYGQ
;
A
#
# COMPACT_ATOMS: atom_id res chain seq x y z
N MET A 1 25.72 12.18 -42.21
CA MET A 1 26.14 11.36 -43.36
C MET A 1 27.66 11.51 -43.49
N LYS A 2 28.42 10.42 -43.22
CA LYS A 2 29.88 10.24 -43.38
C LYS A 2 30.78 11.10 -42.47
N GLU A 3 31.74 10.60 -41.68
CA GLU A 3 32.53 9.36 -41.65
C GLU A 3 33.10 9.21 -40.21
N ARG A 4 32.72 8.19 -39.42
CA ARG A 4 33.40 6.89 -39.19
C ARG A 4 34.91 6.80 -39.47
N ASN A 5 35.61 6.47 -38.37
CA ASN A 5 36.76 5.56 -38.22
C ASN A 5 38.16 6.06 -38.60
N ARG A 6 39.08 6.07 -37.61
CA ARG A 6 40.05 4.98 -37.40
C ARG A 6 41.11 5.33 -36.32
N LEU A 7 41.28 4.39 -35.37
CA LEU A 7 42.55 3.85 -34.82
C LEU A 7 43.51 4.77 -34.04
N LEU A 8 44.26 4.37 -32.99
CA LEU A 8 44.39 3.20 -32.08
C LEU A 8 45.61 3.51 -31.15
N ARG A 9 45.71 2.84 -29.98
CA ARG A 9 46.91 2.55 -29.11
C ARG A 9 47.12 3.50 -27.91
N SER A 10 47.40 3.06 -26.67
CA SER A 10 48.04 1.86 -26.07
C SER A 10 47.46 1.62 -24.64
N ILE A 11 47.43 0.43 -24.02
CA ILE A 11 48.51 -0.24 -23.22
C ILE A 11 47.97 -1.66 -22.84
N THR A 12 48.51 -2.78 -23.37
CA THR A 12 49.39 -3.83 -22.75
C THR A 12 48.76 -4.60 -21.57
N LEU A 13 48.26 -5.86 -21.67
CA LEU A 13 48.81 -7.21 -21.97
C LEU A 13 49.70 -7.83 -20.87
N LEU A 14 49.26 -8.95 -20.26
CA LEU A 14 50.08 -10.15 -19.96
C LEU A 14 49.23 -11.25 -19.27
N LEU A 15 49.15 -12.44 -19.88
CA LEU A 15 49.04 -13.70 -19.12
C LEU A 15 49.74 -14.82 -19.90
N LEU A 16 50.50 -15.59 -19.13
CA LEU A 16 51.61 -16.46 -19.52
C LEU A 16 51.14 -17.87 -19.91
N THR A 17 51.90 -18.47 -20.82
CA THR A 17 51.85 -19.85 -21.31
C THR A 17 52.15 -20.92 -20.24
N ALA A 18 51.43 -22.04 -20.33
CA ALA A 18 51.65 -23.29 -19.61
C ALA A 18 52.66 -24.21 -20.30
N LEU A 19 53.44 -24.99 -19.53
CA LEU A 19 53.97 -26.29 -19.99
C LEU A 19 54.38 -27.23 -18.84
N LEU A 20 53.78 -28.44 -18.86
CA LEU A 20 54.24 -29.80 -18.48
C LEU A 20 55.11 -30.07 -17.22
N ALA A 21 54.67 -31.02 -16.37
CA ALA A 21 55.27 -32.38 -16.22
C ALA A 21 54.59 -33.25 -15.12
N ALA A 22 53.84 -34.28 -15.55
CA ALA A 22 53.94 -35.72 -15.28
C ALA A 22 54.35 -36.34 -13.88
N VAL A 23 53.47 -37.28 -13.43
CA VAL A 23 53.63 -38.60 -12.72
C VAL A 23 53.84 -38.68 -11.16
N PRO A 24 53.60 -39.84 -10.46
CA PRO A 24 52.33 -40.29 -9.80
C PRO A 24 52.48 -40.85 -8.35
N SER A 25 51.38 -41.28 -7.69
CA SER A 25 51.20 -42.51 -6.84
C SER A 25 49.88 -42.42 -6.04
N ALA A 26 48.90 -43.33 -6.24
CA ALA A 26 48.64 -44.60 -5.52
C ALA A 26 48.17 -44.42 -4.06
N SER A 27 47.17 -45.08 -3.48
CA SER A 27 46.16 -46.13 -3.79
C SER A 27 45.27 -46.24 -2.50
N ILE A 28 44.05 -46.81 -2.45
CA ILE A 28 43.76 -48.25 -2.19
C ILE A 28 42.22 -48.45 -1.97
N TYR A 29 41.62 -49.32 -2.82
CA TYR A 29 40.63 -50.43 -2.62
C TYR A 29 39.21 -50.21 -2.04
N ALA A 30 38.14 -50.94 -2.45
CA ALA A 30 37.91 -52.16 -3.29
C ALA A 30 36.43 -52.18 -3.80
N GLU A 31 36.15 -52.44 -5.09
CA GLU A 31 35.65 -53.70 -5.76
C GLU A 31 34.21 -54.17 -5.39
N GLY A 32 33.32 -54.57 -6.31
CA GLY A 32 33.45 -54.79 -7.76
C GLY A 32 32.19 -55.35 -8.45
N ALA A 33 32.39 -55.71 -9.73
CA ALA A 33 31.54 -56.44 -10.70
C ALA A 33 30.39 -55.67 -11.40
N SER A 34 30.17 -55.71 -12.72
CA SER A 34 30.86 -56.31 -13.88
C SER A 34 30.28 -55.72 -15.18
N GLU A 35 31.10 -55.57 -16.21
CA GLU A 35 30.78 -55.03 -17.54
C GLU A 35 29.96 -55.98 -18.43
N SER A 36 29.16 -55.41 -19.34
CA SER A 36 29.08 -55.87 -20.74
C SER A 36 28.67 -54.70 -21.65
N GLY A 37 29.50 -54.42 -22.67
CA GLY A 37 29.48 -53.19 -23.45
C GLY A 37 28.59 -53.15 -24.70
N GLY A 38 28.75 -52.05 -25.42
CA GLY A 38 28.18 -51.78 -26.74
C GLY A 38 28.44 -50.32 -27.13
N SER A 39 29.23 -50.14 -28.19
CA SER A 39 29.82 -48.88 -28.70
C SER A 39 28.96 -48.15 -29.75
N GLU A 40 29.40 -46.92 -30.08
CA GLU A 40 29.07 -46.07 -31.25
C GLU A 40 27.75 -45.29 -31.19
N SER A 41 27.60 -44.06 -31.69
CA SER A 41 28.49 -43.01 -32.24
C SER A 41 27.65 -41.73 -32.39
N GLY A 42 28.29 -40.60 -32.70
CA GLY A 42 27.76 -39.24 -32.57
C GLY A 42 26.48 -38.86 -33.34
N GLY A 43 25.87 -37.78 -32.86
CA GLY A 43 24.83 -37.01 -33.55
C GLY A 43 24.53 -35.72 -32.78
N ASN A 44 24.89 -34.58 -33.36
CA ASN A 44 24.49 -33.24 -32.91
C ASN A 44 22.96 -33.10 -32.92
N GLU A 45 22.38 -32.46 -31.91
CA GLU A 45 21.31 -31.49 -32.12
C GLU A 45 21.09 -30.64 -30.87
N SER A 46 21.06 -29.33 -31.10
CA SER A 46 20.55 -28.32 -30.21
C SER A 46 19.05 -28.52 -30.01
N ASP A 47 18.57 -28.62 -28.76
CA ASP A 47 17.22 -28.15 -28.47
C ASP A 47 17.06 -27.69 -27.02
N SER A 48 16.27 -26.63 -26.94
CA SER A 48 15.67 -26.02 -25.78
C SER A 48 14.97 -27.02 -24.87
N THR A 49 15.31 -26.99 -23.58
CA THR A 49 14.40 -27.46 -22.53
C THR A 49 14.35 -26.43 -21.43
N LYS A 50 13.17 -25.79 -21.34
CA LYS A 50 12.64 -25.09 -20.17
C LYS A 50 13.07 -25.85 -18.91
N GLY A 51 13.65 -25.13 -17.94
CA GLY A 51 13.95 -25.70 -16.63
C GLY A 51 12.67 -26.27 -16.03
N SER A 52 12.63 -27.58 -15.86
CA SER A 52 11.65 -28.25 -15.00
C SER A 52 11.79 -27.71 -13.56
N PRO A 53 10.68 -27.56 -12.81
CA PRO A 53 10.69 -27.01 -11.45
C PRO A 53 11.70 -27.73 -10.55
N LYS A 54 12.40 -26.97 -9.71
CA LYS A 54 13.31 -27.52 -8.70
C LYS A 54 12.48 -28.22 -7.62
N GLN A 55 12.53 -29.54 -7.56
CA GLN A 55 11.96 -30.31 -6.45
C GLN A 55 12.68 -30.00 -5.15
N MET A 56 11.97 -29.45 -4.15
CA MET A 56 12.37 -29.50 -2.75
C MET A 56 11.32 -30.18 -1.88
N TYR A 57 11.10 -31.47 -2.15
CA TYR A 57 10.60 -32.42 -1.17
C TYR A 57 11.71 -33.46 -0.94
N LYS A 58 11.92 -33.92 0.31
CA LYS A 58 12.85 -35.02 0.57
C LYS A 58 12.25 -36.31 -0.02
N THR A 59 12.71 -36.68 -1.22
CA THR A 59 12.31 -37.90 -1.95
C THR A 59 12.51 -39.18 -1.12
N GLY A 60 13.40 -39.14 -0.14
CA GLY A 60 13.70 -40.23 0.80
C GLY A 60 12.84 -40.30 2.08
N ILE A 61 11.84 -39.43 2.28
CA ILE A 61 10.95 -39.51 3.45
C ILE A 61 9.68 -40.28 3.10
N TYR A 62 9.31 -41.24 3.95
CA TYR A 62 8.02 -41.93 3.87
C TYR A 62 6.89 -40.99 4.32
N ARG A 63 5.84 -40.89 3.50
CA ARG A 63 4.62 -40.14 3.84
C ARG A 63 3.81 -40.92 4.86
N LEU A 64 3.75 -42.24 4.72
CA LEU A 64 3.18 -43.11 5.74
C LEU A 64 4.22 -43.37 6.84
N ASN A 65 3.97 -42.82 8.02
CA ASN A 65 4.79 -42.97 9.22
C ASN A 65 4.06 -43.90 10.20
N ASP A 66 4.42 -45.18 10.15
CA ASP A 66 3.83 -46.24 10.96
C ASP A 66 4.54 -46.41 12.30
N PHE A 67 4.20 -45.57 13.28
CA PHE A 67 4.69 -45.71 14.66
C PHE A 67 4.00 -46.85 15.42
N GLY A 68 2.92 -47.40 14.86
CA GLY A 68 2.18 -48.52 15.44
C GLY A 68 2.77 -49.88 15.11
N GLU A 69 3.69 -49.95 14.13
CA GLU A 69 4.21 -51.18 13.53
C GLU A 69 3.07 -52.13 13.11
N ILE A 70 2.02 -51.58 12.51
CA ILE A 70 0.80 -52.31 12.15
C ILE A 70 0.69 -52.65 10.66
N PHE A 71 1.63 -52.18 9.83
CA PHE A 71 1.67 -52.48 8.39
C PHE A 71 2.85 -53.38 8.04
N GLU A 72 2.63 -54.28 7.09
CA GLU A 72 3.72 -55.01 6.43
C GLU A 72 4.48 -54.09 5.46
N GLU A 73 5.74 -54.38 5.17
CA GLU A 73 6.59 -53.53 4.31
C GLU A 73 5.99 -53.33 2.90
N GLU A 74 5.44 -54.38 2.29
CA GLU A 74 4.76 -54.27 0.99
C GLU A 74 3.56 -53.32 1.03
N GLU A 75 2.83 -53.29 2.15
CA GLU A 75 1.71 -52.36 2.33
C GLU A 75 2.20 -50.92 2.49
N LYS A 76 3.28 -50.71 3.25
CA LYS A 76 3.89 -49.39 3.40
C LYS A 76 4.33 -48.84 2.06
N ASP A 77 5.01 -49.64 1.25
CA ASP A 77 5.46 -49.23 -0.09
C ASP A 77 4.29 -48.85 -1.00
N ARG A 78 3.25 -49.68 -1.04
CA ARG A 78 2.05 -49.41 -1.84
C ARG A 78 1.36 -48.11 -1.42
N LEU A 79 1.15 -47.90 -0.11
CA LEU A 79 0.47 -46.71 0.40
C LEU A 79 1.32 -45.44 0.21
N ASN A 80 2.63 -45.54 0.36
CA ASN A 80 3.53 -44.43 0.05
C ASN A 80 3.56 -44.10 -1.44
N ALA A 81 3.53 -45.09 -2.32
CA ALA A 81 3.43 -44.86 -3.77
C ALA A 81 2.14 -44.12 -4.13
N LEU A 82 1.01 -44.53 -3.55
CA LEU A 82 -0.28 -43.86 -3.73
C LEU A 82 -0.25 -42.40 -3.29
N LEU A 83 0.30 -42.09 -2.12
CA LEU A 83 0.43 -40.72 -1.63
C LEU A 83 1.40 -39.88 -2.47
N LYS A 84 2.46 -40.50 -3.01
CA LYS A 84 3.40 -39.83 -3.93
C LYS A 84 2.76 -39.53 -5.29
N GLU A 85 1.89 -40.39 -5.78
CA GLU A 85 1.13 -40.13 -7.02
C GLU A 85 0.24 -38.90 -6.82
N GLU A 86 -0.56 -38.87 -5.76
CA GLU A 86 -1.45 -37.74 -5.47
C GLU A 86 -0.67 -36.45 -5.19
N MET A 87 0.47 -36.54 -4.49
CA MET A 87 1.38 -35.41 -4.30
C MET A 87 1.86 -34.83 -5.62
N SER A 88 2.26 -35.69 -6.56
CA SER A 88 2.73 -35.25 -7.88
C SER A 88 1.62 -34.60 -8.69
N ASN A 89 0.37 -35.06 -8.51
CA ASN A 89 -0.79 -34.54 -9.22
C ASN A 89 -1.25 -33.18 -8.69
N CYS A 90 -1.11 -32.95 -7.38
CA CYS A 90 -1.71 -31.79 -6.71
C CYS A 90 -0.68 -30.76 -6.24
N HIS A 91 0.62 -31.01 -6.42
CA HIS A 91 1.70 -30.17 -5.91
C HIS A 91 1.54 -29.88 -4.40
N MET A 92 1.20 -30.92 -3.63
CA MET A 92 0.97 -30.87 -2.19
C MET A 92 1.43 -32.17 -1.52
N ASP A 93 2.02 -32.11 -0.34
CA ASP A 93 2.44 -33.32 0.38
C ASP A 93 1.31 -33.87 1.28
N PHE A 94 1.29 -35.19 1.47
CA PHE A 94 0.21 -35.85 2.22
C PHE A 94 0.76 -36.80 3.30
N PRO A 95 1.50 -36.30 4.30
CA PRO A 95 2.03 -37.13 5.36
C PRO A 95 0.91 -37.70 6.24
N ILE A 96 1.09 -38.95 6.64
CA ILE A 96 0.19 -39.69 7.52
C ILE A 96 0.99 -40.23 8.69
N ALA A 97 0.60 -39.88 9.92
CA ALA A 97 1.14 -40.46 11.14
C ALA A 97 0.15 -41.47 11.73
N VAL A 98 0.52 -42.75 11.75
CA VAL A 98 -0.27 -43.81 12.38
C VAL A 98 0.37 -44.14 13.72
N LYS A 99 -0.32 -43.80 14.83
CA LYS A 99 0.27 -43.82 16.17
C LYS A 99 -0.76 -44.09 17.27
N ARG A 100 -0.31 -44.31 18.51
CA ARG A 100 -1.17 -44.25 19.71
C ARG A 100 -1.35 -42.80 20.19
N LYS A 101 -2.44 -42.50 20.88
CA LYS A 101 -2.69 -41.16 21.42
C LYS A 101 -1.70 -40.85 22.55
N GLY A 102 -1.07 -39.69 22.46
CA GLY A 102 -0.07 -39.23 23.42
C GLY A 102 -0.63 -38.17 24.36
N THR A 103 0.25 -37.43 25.02
CA THR A 103 -0.12 -36.29 25.87
C THR A 103 -0.31 -34.98 25.08
N ALA A 104 0.37 -34.84 23.93
CA ALA A 104 0.19 -33.71 23.03
C ALA A 104 -1.16 -33.80 22.30
N THR A 105 -1.78 -32.65 22.04
CA THR A 105 -2.96 -32.56 21.18
C THR A 105 -2.61 -32.97 19.74
N ALA A 106 -3.63 -33.32 18.94
CA ALA A 106 -3.42 -33.66 17.54
C ALA A 106 -2.83 -32.48 16.75
N GLU A 107 -3.24 -31.27 17.09
CA GLU A 107 -2.74 -30.03 16.51
C GLU A 107 -1.27 -29.77 16.83
N GLU A 108 -0.90 -29.74 18.11
CA GLU A 108 0.51 -29.54 18.54
C GLU A 108 1.44 -30.60 17.93
N TYR A 109 0.98 -31.85 17.89
CA TYR A 109 1.74 -32.93 17.27
C TYR A 109 1.86 -32.73 15.76
N SER A 110 0.78 -32.34 15.09
CA SER A 110 0.77 -32.10 13.65
C SER A 110 1.81 -31.05 13.28
N ASP A 111 1.80 -29.89 13.94
CA ASP A 111 2.71 -28.78 13.63
C ASP A 111 4.17 -29.19 13.84
N THR A 112 4.45 -29.76 15.02
CA THR A 112 5.81 -30.24 15.35
C THR A 112 6.28 -31.28 14.36
N PHE A 113 5.44 -32.27 14.02
CA PHE A 113 5.83 -33.38 13.17
C PHE A 113 6.00 -32.96 11.71
N TYR A 114 5.10 -32.12 11.21
CA TYR A 114 5.11 -31.61 9.85
C TYR A 114 6.38 -30.80 9.59
N GLU A 115 6.65 -29.83 10.45
CA GLU A 115 7.82 -28.94 10.36
C GLU A 115 9.13 -29.68 10.59
N HIS A 116 9.24 -30.48 11.66
CA HIS A 116 10.49 -31.13 12.04
C HIS A 116 10.99 -32.13 10.99
N ASN A 117 10.07 -32.81 10.32
CA ASN A 117 10.43 -33.76 9.26
C ASN A 117 10.58 -33.08 7.88
N GLY A 118 10.19 -31.81 7.76
CA GLY A 118 10.24 -31.07 6.51
C GLY A 118 9.27 -31.60 5.47
N PHE A 119 8.06 -31.98 5.89
CA PHE A 119 6.96 -32.30 4.99
C PHE A 119 6.43 -31.04 4.30
N GLY A 120 5.73 -31.25 3.19
CA GLY A 120 5.17 -30.17 2.36
C GLY A 120 5.81 -30.10 0.99
N TRP A 121 5.00 -29.72 0.01
CA TRP A 121 5.44 -29.47 -1.35
C TRP A 121 5.89 -28.02 -1.49
N GLY A 122 6.94 -27.80 -2.28
CA GLY A 122 7.51 -26.48 -2.47
C GLY A 122 8.04 -25.85 -1.18
N ASP A 123 8.28 -24.54 -1.26
CA ASP A 123 8.79 -23.76 -0.15
C ASP A 123 7.69 -23.28 0.80
N GLY A 124 6.46 -23.08 0.29
CA GLY A 124 5.23 -22.86 1.07
C GLY A 124 4.80 -24.03 1.96
N LYS A 125 5.48 -25.19 1.86
CA LYS A 125 5.19 -26.42 2.60
C LYS A 125 3.74 -26.84 2.44
N ASP A 126 3.27 -26.81 1.21
CA ASP A 126 1.88 -27.09 0.89
C ASP A 126 1.56 -28.57 1.13
N GLY A 127 0.50 -28.85 1.88
CA GLY A 127 0.06 -30.22 2.07
C GLY A 127 -0.95 -30.43 3.17
N VAL A 128 -1.46 -31.65 3.26
CA VAL A 128 -2.43 -32.06 4.29
C VAL A 128 -1.88 -33.21 5.10
N MET A 129 -1.67 -32.96 6.40
CA MET A 129 -1.29 -33.99 7.35
C MET A 129 -2.51 -34.73 7.87
N LEU A 130 -2.45 -36.06 7.88
CA LEU A 130 -3.42 -36.92 8.55
C LEU A 130 -2.76 -37.60 9.77
N ILE A 131 -3.43 -37.58 10.91
CA ILE A 131 -3.07 -38.37 12.09
C ILE A 131 -4.15 -39.43 12.29
N ALA A 132 -3.71 -40.68 12.47
CA ALA A 132 -4.54 -41.84 12.72
C ALA A 132 -4.18 -42.45 14.07
N TYR A 133 -5.08 -42.36 15.05
CA TYR A 133 -4.88 -42.89 16.40
C TYR A 133 -5.36 -44.34 16.53
N THR A 134 -4.44 -45.28 16.72
CA THR A 134 -4.74 -46.73 16.72
C THR A 134 -5.48 -47.22 17.95
N ASP A 135 -5.37 -46.51 19.08
CA ASP A 135 -5.97 -46.84 20.37
C ASP A 135 -7.35 -46.20 20.59
N SER A 136 -7.52 -44.95 20.17
CA SER A 136 -8.79 -44.21 20.26
C SER A 136 -9.66 -44.32 19.00
N GLN A 137 -9.10 -44.83 17.89
CA GLN A 137 -9.76 -44.90 16.59
C GLN A 137 -10.14 -43.52 16.00
N GLU A 138 -9.58 -42.44 16.55
CA GLU A 138 -9.78 -41.08 16.06
C GLU A 138 -8.86 -40.79 14.87
N VAL A 139 -9.34 -39.95 13.94
CA VAL A 139 -8.54 -39.37 12.87
C VAL A 139 -8.57 -37.84 12.97
N PHE A 140 -7.48 -37.21 12.59
CA PHE A 140 -7.34 -35.76 12.56
C PHE A 140 -6.64 -35.34 11.28
N ALA A 141 -7.09 -34.26 10.64
CA ALA A 141 -6.46 -33.70 9.45
C ALA A 141 -6.21 -32.20 9.63
N LYS A 142 -5.02 -31.74 9.23
CA LYS A 142 -4.63 -30.33 9.23
C LYS A 142 -3.93 -29.98 7.92
N GLY A 143 -4.32 -28.84 7.33
CA GLY A 143 -3.69 -28.30 6.14
C GLY A 143 -2.54 -27.36 6.49
N TYR A 144 -1.54 -27.32 5.61
CA TYR A 144 -0.36 -26.44 5.66
C TYR A 144 -0.20 -25.79 4.30
N GLY A 145 0.19 -24.51 4.26
CA GLY A 145 0.24 -23.73 3.02
C GLY A 145 -1.09 -23.79 2.25
N PHE A 146 -1.04 -24.05 0.95
CA PHE A 146 -2.23 -24.31 0.12
C PHE A 146 -3.08 -25.49 0.60
N GLY A 147 -2.51 -26.42 1.37
CA GLY A 147 -3.24 -27.51 2.00
C GLY A 147 -4.31 -27.05 2.97
N HIS A 148 -4.18 -25.86 3.58
CA HIS A 148 -5.25 -25.24 4.37
C HIS A 148 -6.49 -25.01 3.50
N TRP A 149 -6.28 -24.54 2.28
CA TRP A 149 -7.36 -24.28 1.33
C TRP A 149 -7.93 -25.54 0.73
N PHE A 150 -7.06 -26.46 0.33
CA PHE A 150 -7.46 -27.74 -0.22
C PHE A 150 -8.33 -28.54 0.76
N LEU A 151 -7.98 -28.48 2.05
CA LEU A 151 -8.74 -29.03 3.17
C LEU A 151 -9.75 -28.02 3.75
N SER A 152 -10.66 -27.53 2.92
CA SER A 152 -11.78 -26.69 3.40
C SER A 152 -12.55 -27.38 4.53
N GLU A 153 -13.20 -26.62 5.42
CA GLU A 153 -13.90 -27.21 6.58
C GLU A 153 -14.98 -28.23 6.20
N GLU A 154 -15.71 -28.02 5.08
CA GLU A 154 -16.64 -29.01 4.52
C GLU A 154 -15.93 -30.30 4.10
N PHE A 155 -14.81 -30.18 3.40
CA PHE A 155 -14.05 -31.34 2.93
C PHE A 155 -13.35 -32.05 4.09
N LYS A 156 -12.81 -31.32 5.07
CA LYS A 156 -12.28 -31.84 6.33
C LYS A 156 -13.33 -32.65 7.07
N GLN A 157 -14.56 -32.14 7.19
CA GLN A 157 -15.68 -32.88 7.80
C GLN A 157 -16.03 -34.14 6.99
N THR A 158 -16.00 -34.07 5.66
CA THR A 158 -16.22 -35.23 4.78
C THR A 158 -15.16 -36.31 5.00
N VAL A 159 -13.88 -35.92 5.05
CA VAL A 159 -12.75 -36.81 5.32
C VAL A 159 -12.91 -37.44 6.71
N THR A 160 -13.04 -36.64 7.76
CA THR A 160 -13.10 -37.16 9.14
C THR A 160 -14.31 -38.08 9.33
N THR A 161 -15.49 -37.69 8.85
CA THR A 161 -16.71 -38.51 8.93
C THR A 161 -16.54 -39.85 8.22
N ARG A 162 -16.01 -39.84 7.00
CA ARG A 162 -15.85 -41.06 6.20
C ARG A 162 -14.84 -42.01 6.84
N LEU A 163 -13.68 -41.50 7.26
CA LEU A 163 -12.64 -42.34 7.86
C LEU A 163 -13.09 -42.87 9.23
N SER A 164 -13.78 -42.07 10.05
CA SER A 164 -14.38 -42.53 11.32
C SER A 164 -15.47 -43.60 11.11
N GLN A 165 -16.31 -43.47 10.08
CA GLN A 165 -17.27 -44.51 9.74
C GLN A 165 -16.56 -45.82 9.37
N MET A 166 -15.51 -45.76 8.55
CA MET A 166 -14.73 -46.96 8.20
C MET A 166 -14.08 -47.62 9.43
N ARG A 167 -13.73 -46.85 10.47
CA ARG A 167 -13.32 -47.44 11.76
C ARG A 167 -14.45 -48.21 12.42
N SER A 168 -15.67 -47.66 12.45
CA SER A 168 -16.83 -48.35 13.03
C SER A 168 -17.22 -49.63 12.28
N GLU A 169 -16.87 -49.72 11.00
CA GLU A 169 -17.02 -50.91 10.15
C GLU A 169 -15.83 -51.88 10.25
N GLU A 170 -14.93 -51.69 11.21
CA GLU A 170 -13.73 -52.50 11.46
C GLU A 170 -12.80 -52.64 10.24
N LYS A 171 -12.74 -51.62 9.36
CA LYS A 171 -11.81 -51.61 8.23
C LYS A 171 -10.36 -51.55 8.70
N SER A 172 -9.45 -52.13 7.93
CA SER A 172 -8.01 -52.03 8.23
C SER A 172 -7.51 -50.59 8.00
N TRP A 173 -6.43 -50.21 8.69
CA TRP A 173 -5.80 -48.90 8.46
C TRP A 173 -5.28 -48.74 7.01
N SER A 174 -4.91 -49.85 6.38
CA SER A 174 -4.54 -49.91 4.95
C SER A 174 -5.70 -49.48 4.06
N GLN A 175 -6.92 -50.00 4.32
CA GLN A 175 -8.13 -49.60 3.60
C GLN A 175 -8.51 -48.14 3.84
N ILE A 176 -8.27 -47.63 5.05
CA ILE A 176 -8.61 -46.25 5.43
C ILE A 176 -7.68 -45.24 4.76
N ILE A 177 -6.37 -45.53 4.72
CA ILE A 177 -5.41 -44.68 4.02
C ILE A 177 -5.66 -44.69 2.51
N THR A 178 -6.02 -45.85 1.94
CA THR A 178 -6.45 -45.91 0.53
C THR A 178 -7.69 -45.04 0.31
N ALA A 179 -8.70 -45.12 1.16
CA ALA A 179 -9.89 -44.27 1.06
C ALA A 179 -9.56 -42.78 1.23
N TYR A 180 -8.61 -42.42 2.11
CA TYR A 180 -8.14 -41.05 2.24
C TYR A 180 -7.52 -40.54 0.93
N ALA A 181 -6.61 -41.30 0.32
CA ALA A 181 -6.04 -40.92 -0.97
C ALA A 181 -7.08 -40.83 -2.09
N GLU A 182 -8.08 -41.73 -2.11
CA GLU A 182 -9.22 -41.63 -3.04
C GLU A 182 -10.05 -40.36 -2.83
N LEU A 183 -10.24 -39.92 -1.58
CA LEU A 183 -10.91 -38.65 -1.26
C LEU A 183 -10.09 -37.44 -1.75
N LEU A 184 -8.76 -37.45 -1.59
CA LEU A 184 -7.89 -36.40 -2.12
C LEU A 184 -8.00 -36.30 -3.64
N LYS A 185 -7.95 -37.45 -4.32
CA LYS A 185 -8.13 -37.54 -5.77
C LYS A 185 -9.49 -37.04 -6.22
N ALA A 186 -10.56 -37.43 -5.52
CA ALA A 186 -11.92 -36.98 -5.81
C ALA A 186 -12.06 -35.46 -5.60
N ARG A 187 -11.45 -34.89 -4.56
CA ARG A 187 -11.42 -33.45 -4.33
C ARG A 187 -10.71 -32.70 -5.45
N GLN A 188 -9.59 -33.25 -5.91
CA GLN A 188 -8.87 -32.68 -7.06
C GLN A 188 -9.75 -32.70 -8.32
N GLN A 189 -10.44 -33.81 -8.56
CA GLN A 189 -11.35 -33.93 -9.70
C GLN A 189 -12.55 -32.98 -9.57
N GLU A 190 -13.11 -32.80 -8.38
CA GLU A 190 -14.18 -31.83 -8.09
C GLU A 190 -13.74 -30.40 -8.40
N ILE A 191 -12.53 -29.99 -8.01
CA ILE A 191 -11.98 -28.66 -8.33
C ILE A 191 -11.84 -28.49 -9.85
N LYS A 192 -11.37 -29.53 -10.55
CA LYS A 192 -11.25 -29.54 -12.02
C LYS A 192 -12.62 -29.48 -12.71
N GLU A 193 -13.63 -30.18 -12.19
CA GLU A 193 -14.98 -30.27 -12.78
C GLU A 193 -15.86 -29.07 -12.46
N SER A 194 -15.81 -28.57 -11.23
CA SER A 194 -16.46 -27.31 -10.82
C SER A 194 -15.89 -26.12 -11.59
N GLY A 195 -14.64 -26.24 -12.03
CA GLY A 195 -13.90 -25.16 -12.66
C GLY A 195 -13.74 -23.99 -11.71
N LYS A 196 -13.68 -24.21 -10.38
CA LYS A 196 -13.50 -23.21 -9.31
C LYS A 196 -12.55 -23.75 -8.24
N PRO A 197 -11.82 -22.89 -7.50
CA PRO A 197 -10.94 -23.34 -6.43
C PRO A 197 -11.71 -23.86 -5.22
N ALA A 198 -11.04 -24.64 -4.38
CA ALA A 198 -11.60 -25.31 -3.20
C ALA A 198 -12.36 -24.39 -2.23
N TRP A 199 -11.91 -23.15 -2.14
CA TRP A 199 -12.43 -22.10 -1.27
C TRP A 199 -13.67 -21.42 -1.80
N TYR A 200 -13.95 -21.59 -3.09
CA TYR A 200 -15.08 -20.94 -3.74
C TYR A 200 -16.40 -21.55 -3.22
N PRO A 201 -17.33 -20.73 -2.68
CA PRO A 201 -18.59 -21.24 -2.16
C PRO A 201 -19.41 -21.96 -3.22
N LYS A 202 -19.95 -23.14 -2.87
CA LYS A 202 -20.89 -23.88 -3.73
C LYS A 202 -22.26 -23.20 -3.84
N ASP A 203 -22.63 -22.43 -2.82
CA ASP A 203 -23.89 -21.71 -2.71
C ASP A 203 -23.62 -20.24 -2.35
N LEU A 204 -23.46 -19.41 -3.37
CA LEU A 204 -23.24 -17.97 -3.21
C LEU A 204 -24.46 -17.26 -2.61
N GLU A 205 -25.68 -17.76 -2.84
CA GLU A 205 -26.90 -17.09 -2.36
C GLU A 205 -27.02 -17.13 -0.83
N ASN A 206 -26.49 -18.18 -0.20
CA ASN A 206 -26.53 -18.37 1.24
C ASN A 206 -25.14 -18.25 1.91
N PHE A 207 -24.14 -17.76 1.18
CA PHE A 207 -22.81 -17.54 1.73
C PHE A 207 -22.86 -16.52 2.87
N LYS A 208 -22.04 -16.75 3.89
CA LYS A 208 -21.88 -15.85 5.02
C LYS A 208 -20.41 -15.56 5.19
N ASP A 209 -20.11 -14.28 5.31
CA ASP A 209 -18.77 -13.79 5.58
C ASP A 209 -18.24 -14.46 6.85
N PHE A 210 -16.97 -14.84 6.78
CA PHE A 210 -16.24 -15.48 7.87
C PHE A 210 -14.80 -14.98 7.86
N HIS A 211 -14.15 -14.99 9.02
CA HIS A 211 -12.74 -14.64 9.12
C HIS A 211 -11.92 -15.91 9.37
N ASP A 212 -10.91 -16.13 8.54
CA ASP A 212 -9.94 -17.20 8.69
C ASP A 212 -8.58 -16.63 9.12
N ALA A 213 -8.31 -16.72 10.42
CA ALA A 213 -7.06 -16.24 11.00
C ALA A 213 -5.84 -17.04 10.54
N ASP A 214 -6.04 -18.28 10.11
CA ASP A 214 -4.97 -19.23 9.76
C ASP A 214 -4.73 -19.31 8.24
N ALA A 215 -5.57 -18.66 7.43
CA ALA A 215 -5.40 -18.60 5.98
C ALA A 215 -4.03 -18.00 5.58
N PRO A 216 -3.33 -18.58 4.58
CA PRO A 216 -2.04 -18.05 4.13
C PRO A 216 -2.19 -16.70 3.43
N ARG A 217 -1.36 -15.71 3.82
CA ARG A 217 -1.35 -14.38 3.17
C ARG A 217 -0.42 -14.30 1.94
N LEU A 218 0.31 -15.36 1.65
CA LEU A 218 1.04 -15.55 0.40
C LEU A 218 0.64 -16.91 -0.17
N VAL A 219 0.02 -16.90 -1.35
CA VAL A 219 -0.43 -18.10 -2.07
C VAL A 219 0.15 -18.06 -3.48
N ASP A 220 1.22 -18.83 -3.73
CA ASP A 220 1.92 -18.84 -5.02
C ASP A 220 1.61 -20.10 -5.86
N LEU A 221 0.38 -20.24 -6.36
CA LEU A 221 0.02 -21.42 -7.18
C LEU A 221 0.63 -21.39 -8.59
N ALA A 222 1.07 -20.22 -9.04
CA ALA A 222 1.78 -20.08 -10.29
C ALA A 222 3.27 -20.46 -10.21
N ASP A 223 3.81 -20.68 -9.00
CA ASP A 223 5.22 -21.04 -8.74
C ASP A 223 6.17 -20.04 -9.43
N ILE A 224 5.95 -18.74 -9.17
CA ILE A 224 6.68 -17.63 -9.82
C ILE A 224 7.63 -16.88 -8.89
N PHE A 225 7.67 -17.21 -7.60
CA PHE A 225 8.57 -16.62 -6.62
C PHE A 225 9.65 -17.61 -6.16
N THR A 226 10.81 -17.11 -5.75
CA THR A 226 11.79 -17.92 -5.01
C THR A 226 11.51 -17.89 -3.52
N LYS A 227 12.00 -18.88 -2.76
CA LYS A 227 11.90 -18.92 -1.30
C LYS A 227 12.33 -17.63 -0.61
N GLU A 228 13.46 -17.06 -1.05
CA GLU A 228 13.98 -15.83 -0.46
C GLU A 228 13.03 -14.65 -0.71
N GLU A 229 12.36 -14.64 -1.87
CA GLU A 229 11.34 -13.63 -2.18
C GLU A 229 10.08 -13.85 -1.34
N GLU A 230 9.60 -15.10 -1.21
CA GLU A 230 8.45 -15.46 -0.38
C GLU A 230 8.67 -15.10 1.10
N GLU A 231 9.84 -15.45 1.66
CA GLU A 231 10.21 -15.10 3.04
C GLU A 231 10.24 -13.58 3.25
N GLN A 232 10.74 -12.84 2.26
CA GLN A 232 10.76 -11.38 2.32
C GLN A 232 9.34 -10.78 2.23
N MET A 233 8.48 -11.30 1.35
CA MET A 233 7.09 -10.87 1.24
C MET A 233 6.33 -11.13 2.54
N LEU A 234 6.41 -12.35 3.08
CA LEU A 234 5.77 -12.72 4.34
C LEU A 234 6.24 -11.83 5.50
N SER A 235 7.53 -11.53 5.57
CA SER A 235 8.10 -10.60 6.56
C SER A 235 7.48 -9.20 6.46
N ILE A 236 7.30 -8.67 5.24
CA ILE A 236 6.68 -7.37 5.01
C ILE A 236 5.19 -7.40 5.33
N ILE A 237 4.46 -8.43 4.89
CA ILE A 237 3.03 -8.65 5.15
C ILE A 237 2.77 -8.67 6.66
N GLN A 238 3.54 -9.45 7.42
CA GLN A 238 3.42 -9.52 8.89
C GLN A 238 3.67 -8.16 9.55
N ALA A 239 4.65 -7.40 9.04
CA ALA A 239 4.91 -6.07 9.55
C ALA A 239 3.75 -5.10 9.24
N ILE A 240 3.16 -5.17 8.05
CA ILE A 240 1.97 -4.38 7.69
C ILE A 240 0.81 -4.68 8.62
N GLN A 241 0.47 -5.97 8.81
CA GLN A 241 -0.62 -6.38 9.70
C GLN A 241 -0.41 -5.87 11.11
N LYS A 242 0.80 -6.03 11.65
CA LYS A 242 1.15 -5.56 13.00
C LYS A 242 1.10 -4.04 13.15
N ASP A 243 1.63 -3.31 12.18
CA ASP A 243 1.82 -1.86 12.27
C ASP A 243 0.52 -1.09 11.97
N SER A 244 -0.38 -1.65 11.14
CA SER A 244 -1.56 -0.94 10.61
C SER A 244 -2.92 -1.56 10.95
N GLY A 245 -2.96 -2.81 11.43
CA GLY A 245 -4.22 -3.54 11.63
C GLY A 245 -5.01 -3.75 10.34
N LYS A 246 -4.32 -3.97 9.22
CA LYS A 246 -4.90 -4.22 7.89
C LYS A 246 -4.28 -5.46 7.28
N ASP A 247 -5.09 -6.27 6.59
CA ASP A 247 -4.62 -7.47 5.93
C ASP A 247 -4.06 -7.17 4.53
N ILE A 248 -3.10 -7.97 4.08
CA ILE A 248 -2.65 -7.95 2.69
C ILE A 248 -2.30 -9.36 2.23
N VAL A 249 -2.91 -9.76 1.12
CA VAL A 249 -2.76 -11.09 0.53
C VAL A 249 -2.13 -10.95 -0.84
N VAL A 250 -1.08 -11.73 -1.09
CA VAL A 250 -0.52 -11.92 -2.43
C VAL A 250 -1.00 -13.28 -2.93
N TYR A 251 -1.69 -13.29 -4.06
CA TYR A 251 -2.24 -14.50 -4.65
C TYR A 251 -1.76 -14.64 -6.10
N THR A 252 -1.22 -15.78 -6.48
CA THR A 252 -0.86 -16.10 -7.87
C THR A 252 -1.57 -17.37 -8.30
N ASP A 253 -2.03 -17.39 -9.55
CA ASP A 253 -2.64 -18.59 -10.15
C ASP A 253 -2.38 -18.60 -11.67
N VAL A 254 -2.39 -19.80 -12.26
CA VAL A 254 -2.31 -20.05 -13.69
C VAL A 254 -3.69 -20.03 -14.37
N THR A 255 -4.78 -19.83 -13.63
CA THR A 255 -6.14 -19.68 -14.16
C THR A 255 -6.98 -18.72 -13.34
N THR A 256 -7.98 -18.10 -13.95
CA THR A 256 -9.05 -17.37 -13.24
C THR A 256 -10.36 -18.16 -13.20
N TYR A 257 -10.33 -19.46 -13.53
CA TYR A 257 -11.51 -20.32 -13.37
C TYR A 257 -12.73 -19.80 -14.16
N GLY A 258 -12.46 -19.28 -15.36
CA GLY A 258 -13.46 -18.69 -16.26
C GLY A 258 -13.95 -17.29 -15.86
N LEU A 259 -13.37 -16.67 -14.83
CA LEU A 259 -13.70 -15.32 -14.38
C LEU A 259 -12.77 -14.27 -14.99
N SER A 260 -13.14 -13.00 -14.85
CA SER A 260 -12.19 -11.91 -15.07
C SER A 260 -11.19 -11.86 -13.89
N ARG A 261 -9.98 -11.32 -14.12
CA ARG A 261 -9.00 -11.08 -13.03
C ARG A 261 -9.60 -10.25 -11.90
N ARG A 262 -10.38 -9.22 -12.26
CA ARG A 262 -11.09 -8.36 -11.31
C ARG A 262 -12.05 -9.15 -10.44
N THR A 263 -12.93 -9.93 -11.07
CA THR A 263 -13.91 -10.75 -10.36
C THR A 263 -13.22 -11.78 -9.47
N PHE A 264 -12.16 -12.42 -9.95
CA PHE A 264 -11.47 -13.41 -9.15
C PHE A 264 -10.72 -12.79 -7.96
N ALA A 265 -10.10 -11.62 -8.12
CA ALA A 265 -9.47 -10.89 -7.02
C ALA A 265 -10.49 -10.46 -5.94
N ALA A 266 -11.65 -9.95 -6.36
CA ALA A 266 -12.75 -9.61 -5.45
C ALA A 266 -13.29 -10.86 -4.73
N ASP A 267 -13.50 -11.96 -5.46
CA ASP A 267 -13.96 -13.23 -4.90
C ASP A 267 -12.94 -13.79 -3.87
N ILE A 268 -11.63 -13.64 -4.10
CA ILE A 268 -10.62 -13.99 -3.10
C ILE A 268 -10.82 -13.14 -1.84
N ASN A 269 -10.97 -11.82 -2.00
CA ASN A 269 -11.06 -10.90 -0.87
C ASN A 269 -12.33 -11.11 -0.03
N GLU A 270 -13.47 -11.36 -0.68
CA GLU A 270 -14.77 -11.48 -0.03
C GLU A 270 -15.10 -12.91 0.43
N LEU A 271 -14.69 -13.93 -0.33
CA LEU A 271 -15.17 -15.31 -0.13
C LEU A 271 -14.13 -16.22 0.51
N ALA A 272 -12.86 -15.81 0.52
CA ALA A 272 -11.76 -16.61 1.04
C ALA A 272 -11.34 -16.22 2.48
N GLY A 273 -12.23 -15.54 3.22
CA GLY A 273 -12.08 -15.31 4.65
C GLY A 273 -10.89 -14.46 5.08
N TYR A 274 -10.35 -13.63 4.17
CA TYR A 274 -9.29 -12.67 4.44
C TYR A 274 -9.83 -11.36 5.03
N GLY A 275 -8.93 -10.50 5.49
CA GLY A 275 -9.25 -9.20 6.08
C GLY A 275 -8.93 -9.14 7.56
N PHE A 276 -8.77 -7.92 8.09
CA PHE A 276 -8.42 -7.70 9.49
C PHE A 276 -9.58 -7.06 10.27
N GLY A 277 -9.85 -7.60 11.47
CA GLY A 277 -10.90 -7.10 12.36
C GLY A 277 -12.32 -7.31 11.84
N ASP A 278 -13.30 -6.72 12.52
CA ASP A 278 -14.73 -6.94 12.25
C ASP A 278 -15.19 -6.38 10.88
N ASN A 279 -14.44 -5.43 10.32
CA ASN A 279 -14.71 -4.83 9.01
C ASN A 279 -13.95 -5.53 7.86
N PHE A 280 -13.22 -6.61 8.14
CA PHE A 280 -12.42 -7.34 7.15
C PHE A 280 -11.48 -6.43 6.35
N SER A 281 -10.91 -5.40 6.99
CA SER A 281 -10.07 -4.40 6.33
C SER A 281 -8.82 -5.06 5.73
N GLY A 282 -8.71 -5.06 4.41
CA GLY A 282 -7.61 -5.76 3.74
C GLY A 282 -7.52 -5.48 2.23
N THR A 283 -6.49 -6.07 1.61
CA THR A 283 -6.27 -5.97 0.16
C THR A 283 -5.71 -7.27 -0.39
N VAL A 284 -6.15 -7.67 -1.58
CA VAL A 284 -5.59 -8.78 -2.34
C VAL A 284 -4.88 -8.23 -3.58
N LEU A 285 -3.60 -8.54 -3.74
CA LEU A 285 -2.90 -8.45 -5.03
C LEU A 285 -2.98 -9.82 -5.71
N PHE A 286 -3.79 -9.93 -6.76
CA PHE A 286 -3.89 -11.14 -7.58
C PHE A 286 -3.02 -11.01 -8.84
N ILE A 287 -2.14 -12.00 -9.09
CA ILE A 287 -1.33 -12.12 -10.29
C ILE A 287 -1.77 -13.36 -11.08
N CYS A 288 -2.36 -13.12 -12.24
CA CYS A 288 -2.81 -14.15 -13.16
C CYS A 288 -1.73 -14.49 -14.18
N MET A 289 -1.45 -15.78 -14.31
CA MET A 289 -0.52 -16.37 -15.28
C MET A 289 -1.22 -17.16 -16.38
N GLU A 290 -2.55 -17.06 -16.46
CA GLU A 290 -3.36 -17.68 -17.51
C GLU A 290 -3.00 -17.15 -18.90
N GLN A 291 -2.84 -18.06 -19.86
CA GLN A 291 -2.53 -17.69 -21.23
C GLN A 291 -3.66 -16.86 -21.85
N GLY A 292 -3.34 -15.65 -22.32
CA GLY A 292 -4.33 -14.74 -22.92
C GLY A 292 -5.09 -13.87 -21.91
N ASN A 293 -4.91 -14.10 -20.61
CA ASN A 293 -5.48 -13.32 -19.51
C ASN A 293 -4.42 -12.91 -18.47
N ARG A 294 -3.13 -13.04 -18.82
CA ARG A 294 -2.00 -12.69 -17.95
C ARG A 294 -2.05 -11.21 -17.56
N GLY A 295 -1.80 -10.94 -16.28
CA GLY A 295 -1.75 -9.60 -15.70
C GLY A 295 -2.15 -9.65 -14.24
N TRP A 296 -2.30 -8.50 -13.58
CA TRP A 296 -2.66 -8.44 -12.17
C TRP A 296 -3.97 -7.68 -11.96
N TRP A 297 -4.49 -7.75 -10.73
CA TRP A 297 -5.57 -6.90 -10.22
C TRP A 297 -5.40 -6.75 -8.71
N THR A 298 -5.63 -5.55 -8.20
CA THR A 298 -5.70 -5.29 -6.75
C THR A 298 -7.16 -5.06 -6.37
N ASP A 299 -7.62 -5.75 -5.34
CA ASP A 299 -8.94 -5.53 -4.74
C ASP A 299 -8.80 -5.18 -3.26
N ALA A 300 -9.62 -4.26 -2.75
CA ALA A 300 -9.56 -3.75 -1.38
C ALA A 300 -10.94 -3.77 -0.74
N THR A 301 -10.99 -4.06 0.56
CA THR A 301 -12.21 -4.19 1.36
C THR A 301 -12.10 -3.44 2.68
N GLY A 302 -13.25 -3.09 3.26
CA GLY A 302 -13.30 -2.43 4.57
C GLY A 302 -12.67 -1.04 4.54
N GLU A 303 -11.86 -0.70 5.55
CA GLU A 303 -11.19 0.62 5.60
C GLU A 303 -10.22 0.84 4.43
N CYS A 304 -9.73 -0.24 3.80
CA CYS A 304 -8.80 -0.13 2.69
C CYS A 304 -9.49 0.41 1.43
N GLU A 305 -10.80 0.30 1.29
CA GLU A 305 -11.54 0.89 0.15
C GLU A 305 -11.35 2.42 0.07
N GLU A 306 -11.32 3.11 1.21
CA GLU A 306 -11.08 4.56 1.26
C GLU A 306 -9.63 4.94 0.90
N ILE A 307 -8.69 4.01 1.10
CA ILE A 307 -7.27 4.19 0.82
C ILE A 307 -6.99 3.99 -0.67
N TYR A 308 -7.58 2.94 -1.28
CA TYR A 308 -7.38 2.57 -2.69
C TYR A 308 -8.23 3.41 -3.66
N SER A 309 -8.04 4.72 -3.63
CA SER A 309 -8.55 5.62 -4.66
C SER A 309 -7.94 5.32 -6.03
N GLU A 310 -8.56 5.82 -7.11
CA GLU A 310 -8.03 5.69 -8.47
C GLU A 310 -6.58 6.23 -8.58
N TYR A 311 -6.25 7.30 -7.85
CA TYR A 311 -4.89 7.85 -7.81
C TYR A 311 -3.89 6.85 -7.21
N VAL A 312 -4.24 6.25 -6.07
CA VAL A 312 -3.40 5.28 -5.37
C VAL A 312 -3.22 4.00 -6.19
N ILE A 313 -4.30 3.51 -6.80
CA ILE A 313 -4.24 2.34 -7.70
C ILE A 313 -3.28 2.61 -8.85
N ASN A 314 -3.42 3.75 -9.53
CA ASN A 314 -2.52 4.11 -10.64
C ASN A 314 -1.05 4.23 -10.16
N TYR A 315 -0.81 4.84 -9.00
CA TYR A 315 0.54 4.94 -8.44
C TYR A 315 1.18 3.57 -8.18
N LEU A 316 0.42 2.64 -7.58
CA LEU A 316 0.91 1.29 -7.31
C LEU A 316 1.09 0.48 -8.59
N ASP A 317 0.17 0.59 -9.55
CA ASP A 317 0.24 -0.09 -10.84
C ASP A 317 1.40 0.41 -11.70
N ASP A 318 1.62 1.73 -11.76
CA ASP A 318 2.76 2.34 -12.48
C ASP A 318 4.10 1.89 -11.90
N ALA A 319 4.18 1.72 -10.57
CA ALA A 319 5.38 1.19 -9.91
C ALA A 319 5.58 -0.31 -10.20
N LEU A 320 4.50 -1.08 -10.27
CA LEU A 320 4.51 -2.53 -10.44
C LEU A 320 4.73 -2.99 -11.88
N GLU A 321 4.16 -2.27 -12.86
CA GLU A 321 4.15 -2.65 -14.28
C GLU A 321 5.54 -2.96 -14.86
N PRO A 322 6.61 -2.16 -14.63
CA PRO A 322 7.92 -2.43 -15.20
C PRO A 322 8.49 -3.80 -14.78
N TYR A 323 8.21 -4.23 -13.54
CA TYR A 323 8.62 -5.54 -13.03
C TYR A 323 7.82 -6.67 -13.67
N MET A 324 6.50 -6.49 -13.79
CA MET A 324 5.59 -7.47 -14.36
C MET A 324 5.89 -7.74 -15.84
N VAL A 325 6.17 -6.69 -16.61
CA VAL A 325 6.59 -6.78 -18.02
C VAL A 325 8.00 -7.37 -18.14
N GLY A 326 8.90 -7.02 -17.21
CA GLY A 326 10.26 -7.52 -17.15
C GLY A 326 10.40 -8.98 -16.70
N GLY A 327 9.32 -9.62 -16.26
CA GLY A 327 9.34 -10.97 -15.70
C GLY A 327 9.97 -11.06 -14.31
N LYS A 328 10.11 -9.93 -13.61
CA LYS A 328 10.71 -9.80 -12.28
C LYS A 328 9.62 -9.81 -11.20
N TYR A 329 8.82 -10.88 -11.17
CA TYR A 329 7.60 -10.95 -10.35
C TYR A 329 7.87 -10.73 -8.87
N GLY A 330 8.83 -11.45 -8.28
CA GLY A 330 9.15 -11.33 -6.86
C GLY A 330 9.67 -9.94 -6.47
N GLU A 331 10.65 -9.40 -7.21
CA GLU A 331 11.12 -8.02 -7.03
C GLU A 331 9.96 -7.00 -7.06
N GLY A 332 9.04 -7.14 -8.03
CA GLY A 332 7.90 -6.24 -8.20
C GLY A 332 6.91 -6.32 -7.04
N VAL A 333 6.56 -7.53 -6.60
CA VAL A 333 5.64 -7.70 -5.46
C VAL A 333 6.27 -7.20 -4.16
N ILE A 334 7.56 -7.42 -3.94
CA ILE A 334 8.26 -6.88 -2.77
C ILE A 334 8.25 -5.36 -2.77
N ASP A 335 8.43 -4.72 -3.92
CA ASP A 335 8.35 -3.26 -4.04
C ASP A 335 6.92 -2.76 -3.80
N TYR A 336 5.93 -3.41 -4.43
CA TYR A 336 4.51 -3.15 -4.19
C TYR A 336 4.16 -3.22 -2.69
N LEU A 337 4.55 -4.28 -1.99
CA LEU A 337 4.29 -4.44 -0.55
C LEU A 337 4.93 -3.32 0.28
N LYS A 338 6.12 -2.83 -0.09
CA LYS A 338 6.74 -1.68 0.59
C LYS A 338 5.96 -0.39 0.34
N ASN A 339 5.47 -0.18 -0.88
CA ASN A 339 4.63 0.96 -1.20
C ASN A 339 3.31 0.90 -0.43
N VAL A 340 2.66 -0.28 -0.34
CA VAL A 340 1.47 -0.49 0.51
C VAL A 340 1.79 -0.27 1.99
N LYS A 341 2.94 -0.73 2.48
CA LYS A 341 3.35 -0.47 3.87
C LYS A 341 3.42 1.02 4.16
N ASN A 342 3.98 1.82 3.25
CA ASN A 342 4.03 3.27 3.38
C ASN A 342 2.62 3.89 3.30
N LEU A 343 1.78 3.37 2.41
CA LEU A 343 0.38 3.73 2.24
C LEU A 343 -0.49 3.38 3.46
N TYR A 344 -0.07 2.51 4.39
CA TYR A 344 -0.87 2.20 5.57
C TYR A 344 -0.36 2.89 6.85
N ARG A 345 0.65 3.75 6.74
CA ARG A 345 1.19 4.49 7.89
C ARG A 345 0.16 5.48 8.43
N VAL A 346 -0.35 5.28 9.63
CA VAL A 346 -1.19 6.31 10.27
C VAL A 346 -0.30 7.29 11.03
N PRO A 347 -0.45 8.62 10.88
CA PRO A 347 0.33 9.56 11.67
C PRO A 347 -0.02 9.46 13.16
N GLU A 348 0.94 9.72 14.05
CA GLU A 348 0.73 9.60 15.51
C GLU A 348 -0.37 10.52 16.06
N TRP A 349 -0.60 11.67 15.41
CA TRP A 349 -1.60 12.65 15.79
C TRP A 349 -3.02 12.28 15.31
N TYR A 350 -3.17 11.19 14.57
CA TYR A 350 -4.45 10.77 14.02
C TYR A 350 -5.34 10.10 15.08
N PRO A 351 -6.63 10.47 15.20
CA PRO A 351 -7.51 9.88 16.20
C PRO A 351 -7.86 8.44 15.84
N ALA A 352 -7.88 7.56 16.85
CA ALA A 352 -8.29 6.17 16.70
C ALA A 352 -9.78 6.03 16.32
N ASP A 353 -10.64 6.95 16.80
CA ASP A 353 -12.07 6.99 16.46
C ASP A 353 -12.43 8.36 15.88
N LYS A 354 -12.48 8.43 14.54
CA LYS A 354 -12.88 9.63 13.81
C LYS A 354 -14.35 9.97 14.01
N ALA A 355 -15.21 8.96 14.14
CA ALA A 355 -16.66 9.16 14.22
C ALA A 355 -17.05 9.81 15.56
N ALA A 356 -16.30 9.51 16.62
CA ALA A 356 -16.47 10.14 17.93
C ALA A 356 -15.71 11.47 18.08
N PHE A 357 -14.82 11.83 17.14
CA PHE A 357 -13.99 13.03 17.26
C PHE A 357 -14.83 14.31 17.32
N GLN A 358 -14.46 15.22 18.23
CA GLN A 358 -15.05 16.55 18.35
C GLN A 358 -13.94 17.60 18.27
N PRO A 359 -14.10 18.66 17.44
CA PRO A 359 -13.15 19.76 17.40
C PRO A 359 -12.91 20.39 18.77
N PHE A 360 -11.68 20.83 19.03
CA PHE A 360 -11.26 21.43 20.29
C PHE A 360 -10.16 22.46 20.05
N HIS A 361 -9.87 23.30 21.04
CA HIS A 361 -8.73 24.23 21.01
C HIS A 361 -7.57 23.70 21.83
N ASN A 362 -6.38 23.73 21.25
CA ASN A 362 -5.13 23.37 21.90
C ASN A 362 -4.19 24.57 21.93
N GLU A 363 -4.26 25.37 22.98
CA GLU A 363 -3.36 26.52 23.17
C GLU A 363 -1.89 26.09 23.27
N SER A 364 -1.62 24.86 23.74
CA SER A 364 -0.27 24.33 23.93
C SER A 364 0.33 23.68 22.69
N ALA A 365 -0.44 23.51 21.60
CA ALA A 365 0.07 22.95 20.36
C ALA A 365 1.19 23.84 19.79
N SER A 366 2.30 23.22 19.37
CA SER A 366 3.33 23.93 18.61
C SER A 366 2.72 24.41 17.29
N ARG A 367 2.98 25.65 16.89
CA ARG A 367 2.61 26.16 15.56
C ARG A 367 3.67 25.81 14.50
N ILE A 368 4.70 25.08 14.90
CA ILE A 368 5.70 24.48 14.02
C ILE A 368 5.76 22.99 14.33
N ALA A 369 5.04 22.21 13.54
CA ALA A 369 4.98 20.75 13.63
C ALA A 369 5.90 20.15 12.55
N ASP A 370 7.19 20.04 12.88
CA ASP A 370 8.22 19.62 11.92
C ASP A 370 8.50 18.11 11.98
N TYR A 371 7.56 17.28 11.52
CA TYR A 371 7.72 15.81 11.55
C TYR A 371 8.70 15.31 10.48
N ALA A 372 8.86 16.04 9.38
CA ALA A 372 9.90 15.74 8.38
C ALA A 372 11.32 16.12 8.86
N ASN A 373 11.44 16.80 10.00
CA ASN A 373 12.71 17.27 10.58
C ASN A 373 13.56 18.04 9.56
N ILE A 374 12.92 18.96 8.84
CA ILE A 374 13.53 19.72 7.74
C ILE A 374 13.96 21.13 8.15
N PHE A 375 13.62 21.58 9.36
CA PHE A 375 14.03 22.88 9.86
C PHE A 375 15.07 22.76 10.98
N SER A 376 16.13 23.56 10.86
CA SER A 376 17.03 23.83 11.97
C SER A 376 16.38 24.71 13.04
N GLU A 377 16.94 24.75 14.24
CA GLU A 377 16.40 25.57 15.34
C GLU A 377 16.41 27.08 15.02
N GLU A 378 17.40 27.57 14.26
CA GLU A 378 17.43 28.98 13.80
C GLU A 378 16.29 29.28 12.80
N GLU A 379 15.96 28.31 11.95
CA GLU A 379 14.86 28.45 10.99
C GLU A 379 13.51 28.40 11.70
N LYS A 380 13.35 27.52 12.69
CA LYS A 380 12.16 27.48 13.55
C LYS A 380 11.96 28.79 14.30
N GLU A 381 13.02 29.44 14.77
CA GLU A 381 12.93 30.77 15.40
C GLU A 381 12.35 31.82 14.43
N LYS A 382 12.85 31.87 13.19
CA LYS A 382 12.33 32.80 12.14
C LYS A 382 10.86 32.56 11.82
N ILE A 383 10.48 31.28 11.70
CA ILE A 383 9.09 30.88 11.48
C ILE A 383 8.24 31.32 12.68
N GLN A 384 8.69 31.04 13.91
CA GLN A 384 7.97 31.34 15.15
C GLN A 384 7.75 32.84 15.34
N ASP A 385 8.73 33.68 15.00
CA ASP A 385 8.62 35.13 15.06
C ASP A 385 7.53 35.67 14.12
N LEU A 386 7.49 35.18 12.88
CA LEU A 386 6.45 35.58 11.92
C LEU A 386 5.06 35.09 12.32
N ILE A 387 4.95 33.84 12.79
CA ILE A 387 3.70 33.29 13.32
C ILE A 387 3.19 34.16 14.46
N LYS A 388 4.05 34.46 15.43
CA LYS A 388 3.69 35.30 16.58
C LYS A 388 3.25 36.69 16.15
N ARG A 389 3.95 37.30 15.19
CA ARG A 389 3.58 38.60 14.66
C ARG A 389 2.19 38.60 14.02
N ILE A 390 1.88 37.57 13.22
CA ILE A 390 0.55 37.40 12.62
C ILE A 390 -0.53 37.24 13.70
N GLN A 391 -0.28 36.42 14.72
CA GLN A 391 -1.19 36.21 15.82
C GLN A 391 -1.43 37.49 16.62
N ASP A 392 -0.37 38.21 16.99
CA ASP A 392 -0.43 39.43 17.80
C ASP A 392 -1.10 40.59 17.04
N GLU A 393 -0.84 40.74 15.73
CA GLU A 393 -1.35 41.86 14.93
C GLU A 393 -2.77 41.61 14.37
N TYR A 394 -3.10 40.38 13.99
CA TYR A 394 -4.35 40.07 13.28
C TYR A 394 -5.30 39.14 14.02
N GLY A 395 -4.85 38.51 15.11
CA GLY A 395 -5.67 37.53 15.84
C GLY A 395 -6.04 36.31 14.98
N MET A 396 -5.15 35.92 14.06
CA MET A 396 -5.29 34.75 13.19
C MET A 396 -4.32 33.68 13.65
N ASP A 397 -4.77 32.45 13.93
CA ASP A 397 -3.85 31.35 14.21
C ASP A 397 -3.22 30.85 12.91
N VAL A 398 -1.90 30.66 12.90
CA VAL A 398 -1.18 30.16 11.71
C VAL A 398 -0.18 29.11 12.15
N ALA A 399 -0.19 27.96 11.49
CA ALA A 399 0.69 26.85 11.78
C ALA A 399 1.37 26.31 10.52
N ILE A 400 2.61 25.87 10.67
CA ILE A 400 3.38 25.13 9.68
C ILE A 400 3.45 23.67 10.10
N TYR A 401 3.06 22.78 9.20
CA TYR A 401 3.16 21.33 9.36
C TYR A 401 4.07 20.78 8.27
N THR A 402 5.01 19.89 8.62
CA THR A 402 5.86 19.19 7.66
C THR A 402 5.78 17.69 7.88
N ASP A 403 5.78 16.92 6.81
CA ASP A 403 5.84 15.45 6.85
C ASP A 403 6.51 14.90 5.58
N GLU A 404 6.97 13.66 5.65
CA GLU A 404 7.59 12.93 4.55
C GLU A 404 6.56 12.34 3.58
N THR A 405 5.28 12.30 3.97
CA THR A 405 4.19 11.76 3.17
C THR A 405 2.87 12.48 3.43
N SER A 406 1.94 12.32 2.50
CA SER A 406 0.55 12.76 2.63
C SER A 406 -0.40 11.65 3.06
N TYR A 407 0.12 10.49 3.49
CA TYR A 407 -0.68 9.38 4.01
C TYR A 407 -1.90 9.12 3.11
N TRP A 408 -1.64 8.72 1.84
CA TRP A 408 -2.63 8.34 0.79
C TRP A 408 -3.73 9.36 0.47
N LYS A 409 -3.74 10.50 1.14
CA LYS A 409 -4.73 11.56 1.00
C LYS A 409 -4.16 12.69 0.17
N ASP A 410 -5.04 13.47 -0.43
CA ASP A 410 -4.61 14.75 -0.96
C ASP A 410 -4.12 15.67 0.17
N ARG A 411 -3.20 16.57 -0.17
CA ARG A 411 -2.48 17.37 0.82
C ARG A 411 -3.38 18.35 1.56
N ASP A 412 -4.47 18.81 0.94
CA ASP A 412 -5.41 19.74 1.57
C ASP A 412 -6.26 19.01 2.62
N THR A 413 -6.71 17.78 2.34
CA THR A 413 -7.37 16.90 3.31
C THR A 413 -6.48 16.61 4.51
N ILE A 414 -5.18 16.32 4.32
CA ILE A 414 -4.25 16.14 5.43
C ILE A 414 -4.06 17.42 6.23
N ALA A 415 -3.95 18.58 5.58
CA ALA A 415 -3.84 19.87 6.27
C ALA A 415 -5.09 20.15 7.12
N GLU A 416 -6.28 19.82 6.61
CA GLU A 416 -7.55 19.92 7.32
C GLU A 416 -7.61 18.99 8.55
N GLU A 417 -7.31 17.71 8.35
CA GLU A 417 -7.32 16.72 9.43
C GLU A 417 -6.28 17.06 10.50
N PHE A 418 -5.07 17.49 10.10
CA PHE A 418 -4.05 17.97 11.00
C PHE A 418 -4.53 19.19 11.80
N PHE A 419 -5.13 20.18 11.13
CA PHE A 419 -5.70 21.37 11.77
C PHE A 419 -6.71 20.99 12.86
N LYS A 420 -7.67 20.14 12.51
CA LYS A 420 -8.78 19.75 13.39
C LYS A 420 -8.33 18.87 14.54
N TYR A 421 -7.56 17.81 14.26
CA TYR A 421 -7.19 16.80 15.26
C TYR A 421 -6.15 17.28 16.26
N ASN A 422 -5.39 18.33 15.93
CA ASN A 422 -4.43 18.94 16.86
C ASN A 422 -4.97 20.20 17.56
N GLY A 423 -6.19 20.63 17.21
CA GLY A 423 -6.91 21.71 17.88
C GLY A 423 -6.39 23.12 17.57
N TYR A 424 -6.04 23.38 16.30
CA TYR A 424 -5.62 24.71 15.85
C TYR A 424 -6.81 25.66 15.66
N GLY A 425 -6.51 26.96 15.60
CA GLY A 425 -7.51 28.01 15.39
C GLY A 425 -7.89 28.75 16.67
N PHE A 426 -8.25 30.03 16.53
CA PHE A 426 -8.66 30.88 17.63
C PHE A 426 -10.17 31.12 17.67
N GLY A 427 -10.71 31.20 18.88
CA GLY A 427 -12.13 31.51 19.14
C GLY A 427 -13.09 30.43 18.64
N ASP A 428 -14.39 30.61 18.92
CA ASP A 428 -15.42 29.59 18.64
C ASP A 428 -15.57 29.24 17.14
N ASP A 429 -15.06 30.08 16.24
CA ASP A 429 -15.08 29.85 14.79
C ASP A 429 -13.78 29.22 14.26
N TYR A 430 -12.85 28.85 15.15
CA TYR A 430 -11.56 28.24 14.83
C TYR A 430 -10.77 29.03 13.78
N THR A 431 -10.79 30.36 13.87
CA THR A 431 -10.09 31.23 12.92
C THR A 431 -8.60 30.89 12.85
N GLY A 432 -8.16 30.39 11.69
CA GLY A 432 -6.76 30.11 11.45
C GLY A 432 -6.47 29.32 10.18
N THR A 433 -5.19 28.98 10.00
CA THR A 433 -4.69 28.20 8.85
C THR A 433 -3.59 27.22 9.24
N VAL A 434 -3.53 26.09 8.54
CA VAL A 434 -2.37 25.19 8.52
C VAL A 434 -1.82 25.13 7.10
N PHE A 435 -0.52 25.39 6.96
CA PHE A 435 0.23 25.17 5.72
C PHE A 435 1.09 23.90 5.87
N PHE A 436 0.73 22.87 5.11
CA PHE A 436 1.38 21.58 5.10
C PHE A 436 2.45 21.53 4.01
N ILE A 437 3.68 21.15 4.33
CA ILE A 437 4.77 20.87 3.40
C ILE A 437 5.01 19.35 3.35
N CYS A 438 4.70 18.74 2.21
CA CYS A 438 5.00 17.35 1.93
C CYS A 438 6.36 17.24 1.24
N THR A 439 7.25 16.42 1.80
CA THR A 439 8.61 16.21 1.29
C THR A 439 8.79 14.90 0.54
N GLU A 440 7.69 14.20 0.28
CA GLU A 440 7.65 12.91 -0.42
C GLU A 440 8.40 12.94 -1.75
N ASN A 441 9.34 12.02 -1.93
CA ASN A 441 10.19 12.02 -3.10
C ASN A 441 9.39 11.73 -4.39
N GLY A 442 9.36 12.69 -5.32
CA GLY A 442 8.58 12.58 -6.56
C GLY A 442 7.14 13.09 -6.44
N ASN A 443 6.69 13.46 -5.23
CA ASN A 443 5.37 14.03 -4.95
C ASN A 443 5.44 15.25 -4.01
N GLN A 444 6.59 15.93 -3.96
CA GLN A 444 6.79 17.09 -3.09
C GLN A 444 5.78 18.20 -3.42
N GLY A 445 5.34 18.91 -2.39
CA GLY A 445 4.47 20.07 -2.56
C GLY A 445 3.84 20.53 -1.26
N PHE A 446 2.72 21.24 -1.36
CA PHE A 446 2.00 21.72 -0.19
C PHE A 446 0.51 21.37 -0.21
N GLY A 447 -0.08 21.40 0.97
CA GLY A 447 -1.52 21.54 1.19
C GLY A 447 -1.79 22.77 2.06
N LEU A 448 -2.99 23.34 1.96
CA LEU A 448 -3.40 24.50 2.75
C LEU A 448 -4.84 24.35 3.22
N TYR A 449 -5.04 24.46 4.53
CA TYR A 449 -6.37 24.54 5.13
C TYR A 449 -6.59 25.89 5.81
N ALA A 450 -7.79 26.44 5.67
CA ALA A 450 -8.20 27.70 6.28
C ALA A 450 -9.62 27.62 6.85
N GLU A 451 -9.80 28.12 8.07
CA GLU A 451 -11.08 28.08 8.79
C GLU A 451 -11.45 29.46 9.37
N GLY A 452 -12.73 29.65 9.70
CA GLY A 452 -13.22 30.89 10.30
C GLY A 452 -12.96 32.10 9.41
N LYS A 453 -12.39 33.18 9.98
CA LYS A 453 -12.10 34.42 9.23
C LYS A 453 -11.03 34.24 8.14
N CYS A 454 -10.20 33.20 8.20
CA CYS A 454 -9.18 32.92 7.18
C CYS A 454 -9.79 32.30 5.93
N LYS A 455 -10.84 31.49 6.05
CA LYS A 455 -11.49 30.79 4.94
C LYS A 455 -11.87 31.67 3.73
N PRO A 456 -12.56 32.81 3.88
CA PRO A 456 -12.90 33.67 2.74
C PRO A 456 -11.68 34.37 2.10
N ILE A 457 -10.53 34.38 2.78
CA ILE A 457 -9.28 35.02 2.29
C ILE A 457 -8.60 34.11 1.27
N TYR A 458 -8.56 32.80 1.54
CA TYR A 458 -7.93 31.81 0.66
C TYR A 458 -8.92 31.25 -0.35
N SER A 459 -9.41 32.11 -1.23
CA SER A 459 -10.15 31.68 -2.43
C SER A 459 -9.29 30.84 -3.37
N ASP A 460 -9.91 30.08 -4.28
CA ASP A 460 -9.18 29.33 -5.32
C ASP A 460 -8.16 30.19 -6.08
N TYR A 461 -8.48 31.48 -6.32
CA TYR A 461 -7.56 32.42 -6.95
C TYR A 461 -6.29 32.63 -6.12
N GLU A 462 -6.45 32.82 -4.81
CA GLU A 462 -5.36 33.06 -3.88
C GLU A 462 -4.51 31.82 -3.65
N VAL A 463 -5.15 30.65 -3.52
CA VAL A 463 -4.44 29.35 -3.45
C VAL A 463 -3.65 29.09 -4.73
N ASN A 464 -4.23 29.35 -5.91
CA ASN A 464 -3.51 29.25 -7.18
C ASN A 464 -2.34 30.24 -7.29
N ARG A 465 -2.49 31.46 -6.75
CA ARG A 465 -1.41 32.45 -6.72
C ARG A 465 -0.26 31.98 -5.81
N LEU A 466 -0.57 31.42 -4.64
CA LEU A 466 0.38 30.77 -3.74
C LEU A 466 1.10 29.62 -4.45
N ALA A 467 0.35 28.70 -5.06
CA ALA A 467 0.91 27.55 -5.76
C ALA A 467 1.92 27.96 -6.85
N ASN A 468 1.58 28.97 -7.64
CA ASN A 468 2.46 29.49 -8.69
C ASN A 468 3.73 30.12 -8.15
N GLY A 469 3.66 30.81 -7.00
CA GLY A 469 4.82 31.43 -6.34
C GLY A 469 5.75 30.40 -5.71
N LEU A 470 5.19 29.36 -5.10
CA LEU A 470 5.93 28.41 -4.27
C LEU A 470 6.56 27.24 -5.06
N ARG A 471 6.18 27.04 -6.33
CA ARG A 471 6.59 25.87 -7.14
C ARG A 471 8.10 25.58 -7.19
N TYR A 472 8.94 26.57 -6.93
CA TYR A 472 10.40 26.44 -6.98
C TYR A 472 11.07 26.07 -5.65
N PHE A 473 10.30 26.05 -4.56
CA PHE A 473 10.77 25.81 -3.20
C PHE A 473 10.58 24.35 -2.74
N PHE A 474 9.75 23.56 -3.42
CA PHE A 474 9.51 22.15 -3.09
C PHE A 474 10.62 21.23 -3.62
N LYS A 475 11.82 21.46 -3.12
CA LYS A 475 13.03 20.68 -3.38
C LYS A 475 13.90 20.67 -2.12
N PRO A 476 14.73 19.63 -1.92
CA PRO A 476 15.62 19.57 -0.77
C PRO A 476 16.44 20.86 -0.60
N GLY A 477 16.44 21.40 0.62
CA GLY A 477 17.16 22.62 0.98
C GLY A 477 16.43 23.95 0.73
N SER A 478 15.22 23.95 0.17
CA SER A 478 14.42 25.17 -0.06
C SER A 478 13.08 25.21 0.68
N TYR A 479 12.79 24.22 1.54
CA TYR A 479 11.49 24.15 2.23
C TYR A 479 11.27 25.30 3.23
N ILE A 480 12.33 25.83 3.83
CA ILE A 480 12.25 27.03 4.67
C ILE A 480 11.74 28.24 3.88
N ASP A 481 12.19 28.39 2.62
CA ASP A 481 11.74 29.49 1.76
C ASP A 481 10.23 29.37 1.47
N ALA A 482 9.71 28.15 1.33
CA ALA A 482 8.28 27.92 1.18
C ALA A 482 7.50 28.34 2.43
N ALA A 483 7.96 27.95 3.62
CA ALA A 483 7.31 28.31 4.88
C ALA A 483 7.32 29.83 5.11
N LEU A 484 8.46 30.49 4.90
CA LEU A 484 8.58 31.93 5.07
C LEU A 484 7.78 32.71 4.01
N ASP A 485 7.85 32.32 2.73
CA ASP A 485 7.07 32.97 1.66
C ASP A 485 5.56 32.84 1.92
N TYR A 486 5.09 31.68 2.40
CA TYR A 486 3.72 31.52 2.87
C TYR A 486 3.38 32.50 4.01
N LEU A 487 4.19 32.56 5.07
CA LEU A 487 3.91 33.41 6.23
C LEU A 487 3.93 34.89 5.87
N TYR A 488 4.86 35.36 5.03
CA TYR A 488 4.87 36.74 4.55
C TYR A 488 3.60 37.06 3.75
N ARG A 489 3.15 36.15 2.88
CA ARG A 489 1.90 36.34 2.14
C ARG A 489 0.68 36.29 3.05
N ALA A 490 0.66 35.42 4.05
CA ALA A 490 -0.40 35.37 5.04
C ALA A 490 -0.48 36.71 5.81
N TYR A 491 0.66 37.23 6.26
CA TYR A 491 0.77 38.53 6.89
C TYR A 491 0.18 39.65 6.00
N ASP A 492 0.57 39.71 4.73
CA ASP A 492 0.06 40.71 3.77
C ASP A 492 -1.43 40.53 3.46
N LEU A 493 -1.92 39.29 3.37
CA LEU A 493 -3.32 38.97 3.10
C LEU A 493 -4.23 39.34 4.27
N TYR A 494 -3.76 39.19 5.51
CA TYR A 494 -4.55 39.50 6.71
C TYR A 494 -4.60 40.98 7.04
N LYS A 495 -3.70 41.78 6.44
CA LYS A 495 -3.70 43.22 6.58
C LYS A 495 -5.01 43.82 6.10
N VAL A 496 -5.67 44.54 7.00
CA VAL A 496 -6.78 45.44 6.67
C VAL A 496 -6.28 46.89 6.69
N PRO A 497 -6.55 47.69 5.66
CA PRO A 497 -6.22 49.12 5.65
C PRO A 497 -6.96 49.87 6.77
N ASP A 498 -6.34 50.93 7.30
CA ASP A 498 -6.92 51.77 8.36
C ASP A 498 -8.29 52.36 8.03
N TRP A 499 -8.60 52.53 6.74
CA TRP A 499 -9.88 53.03 6.28
C TRP A 499 -11.00 51.99 6.35
N TYR A 500 -10.66 50.71 6.46
CA TYR A 500 -11.62 49.61 6.54
C TYR A 500 -12.28 49.60 7.93
N PRO A 501 -13.61 49.42 8.04
CA PRO A 501 -14.27 49.48 9.33
C PRO A 501 -13.81 48.34 10.25
N SER A 502 -13.53 48.67 11.50
CA SER A 502 -13.21 47.67 12.53
C SER A 502 -14.41 46.79 12.90
N ASP A 503 -15.64 47.27 12.69
CA ASP A 503 -16.89 46.53 12.85
C ASP A 503 -17.74 46.66 11.57
N GLU A 504 -17.49 45.74 10.62
CA GLU A 504 -18.21 45.69 9.36
C GLU A 504 -19.71 45.43 9.55
N ALA A 505 -20.06 44.56 10.52
CA ALA A 505 -21.44 44.13 10.75
C ALA A 505 -22.33 45.29 11.20
N ASN A 506 -21.78 46.22 11.98
CA ASN A 506 -22.51 47.40 12.46
C ASN A 506 -22.16 48.69 11.72
N PHE A 507 -21.45 48.62 10.58
CA PHE A 507 -21.06 49.81 9.84
C PHE A 507 -22.28 50.58 9.30
N VAL A 508 -22.41 51.84 9.71
CA VAL A 508 -23.42 52.77 9.21
C VAL A 508 -22.84 53.64 8.10
N ARG A 509 -23.46 53.60 6.91
CA ARG A 509 -23.06 54.46 5.78
C ARG A 509 -23.20 55.94 6.17
N PHE A 510 -22.21 56.73 5.75
CA PHE A 510 -22.20 58.18 5.89
C PHE A 510 -21.87 58.84 4.55
N LYS A 511 -21.98 60.18 4.47
CA LYS A 511 -21.53 60.96 3.31
C LYS A 511 -20.29 61.74 3.69
N ALA A 512 -19.20 61.55 2.94
CA ALA A 512 -17.99 62.33 3.11
C ALA A 512 -18.22 63.80 2.69
N GLN A 513 -17.74 64.76 3.51
CA GLN A 513 -17.90 66.20 3.23
C GLN A 513 -16.85 66.75 2.25
N ASN A 514 -15.61 66.26 2.32
CA ASN A 514 -14.50 66.65 1.45
C ASN A 514 -14.00 65.42 0.67
N LYS A 515 -14.63 65.13 -0.47
CA LYS A 515 -14.30 63.96 -1.30
C LYS A 515 -13.09 64.27 -2.19
N THR A 516 -12.10 63.39 -2.16
CA THR A 516 -11.05 63.27 -3.19
C THR A 516 -11.37 62.08 -4.08
N TYR A 517 -11.27 62.21 -5.39
CA TYR A 517 -11.72 61.20 -6.34
C TYR A 517 -10.58 60.32 -6.89
N VAL A 518 -9.33 60.62 -6.56
CA VAL A 518 -8.15 59.83 -6.89
C VAL A 518 -7.37 59.51 -5.62
N ILE A 519 -7.43 58.24 -5.22
CA ILE A 519 -6.73 57.68 -4.07
C ILE A 519 -5.62 56.77 -4.60
N ASP A 520 -4.38 57.27 -4.63
CA ASP A 520 -3.26 56.52 -5.20
C ASP A 520 -2.33 55.99 -4.12
N GLN A 521 -2.72 54.88 -3.48
CA GLN A 521 -1.93 54.25 -2.40
C GLN A 521 -0.78 53.40 -2.93
N ALA A 522 -0.88 52.90 -4.16
CA ALA A 522 0.20 52.16 -4.82
C ALA A 522 1.20 53.07 -5.56
N GLU A 523 1.08 54.38 -5.38
CA GLU A 523 1.97 55.39 -5.96
C GLU A 523 2.19 55.25 -7.48
N LEU A 524 1.14 54.87 -8.22
CA LEU A 524 1.21 54.59 -9.66
C LEU A 524 1.18 55.85 -10.52
N PHE A 525 0.77 56.99 -9.96
CA PHE A 525 0.56 58.23 -10.73
C PHE A 525 1.52 59.33 -10.31
N SER A 526 2.03 60.09 -11.29
CA SER A 526 2.70 61.36 -11.01
C SER A 526 1.74 62.38 -10.38
N LYS A 527 2.28 63.44 -9.78
CA LYS A 527 1.46 64.52 -9.22
C LYS A 527 0.53 65.14 -10.29
N GLU A 528 1.07 65.41 -11.48
CA GLU A 528 0.33 65.97 -12.61
C GLU A 528 -0.77 65.02 -13.11
N GLU A 529 -0.49 63.71 -13.11
CA GLU A 529 -1.48 62.70 -13.47
C GLU A 529 -2.61 62.60 -12.45
N LYS A 530 -2.30 62.63 -11.15
CA LYS A 530 -3.32 62.68 -10.08
C LYS A 530 -4.21 63.91 -10.24
N GLU A 531 -3.63 65.10 -10.41
CA GLU A 531 -4.41 66.34 -10.60
C GLU A 531 -5.32 66.27 -11.83
N ARG A 532 -4.82 65.73 -12.95
CA ARG A 532 -5.61 65.57 -14.18
C ARG A 532 -6.75 64.56 -14.01
N LEU A 533 -6.50 63.44 -13.32
CA LEU A 533 -7.51 62.42 -13.06
C LEU A 533 -8.58 62.95 -12.10
N GLU A 534 -8.17 63.69 -11.06
CA GLU A 534 -9.05 64.31 -10.07
C GLU A 534 -10.04 65.27 -10.74
N GLN A 535 -9.54 66.17 -11.61
CA GLN A 535 -10.39 67.09 -12.37
C GLN A 535 -11.39 66.37 -13.27
N LYS A 536 -10.99 65.28 -13.92
CA LYS A 536 -11.87 64.49 -14.79
C LYS A 536 -12.94 63.76 -13.99
N ALA A 537 -12.57 63.13 -12.88
CA ALA A 537 -13.49 62.42 -12.01
C ALA A 537 -14.53 63.35 -11.40
N LEU A 538 -14.12 64.54 -10.93
CA LEU A 538 -15.02 65.59 -10.46
C LEU A 538 -15.99 66.08 -11.55
N ALA A 539 -15.50 66.30 -12.77
CA ALA A 539 -16.34 66.72 -13.90
C ALA A 539 -17.39 65.67 -14.25
N LEU A 540 -17.04 64.38 -14.21
CA LEU A 540 -17.97 63.27 -14.40
C LEU A 540 -18.99 63.19 -13.27
N SER A 541 -18.54 63.29 -12.01
CA SER A 541 -19.43 63.26 -10.85
C SER A 541 -20.47 64.37 -10.89
N THR A 542 -20.04 65.59 -11.24
CA THR A 542 -20.94 66.75 -11.40
C THR A 542 -21.93 66.53 -12.55
N LYS A 543 -21.47 66.00 -13.68
CA LYS A 543 -22.30 65.81 -14.87
C LYS A 543 -23.38 64.75 -14.70
N PHE A 544 -23.05 63.65 -14.02
CA PHE A 544 -23.92 62.47 -13.92
C PHE A 544 -24.60 62.32 -12.55
N GLY A 545 -24.30 63.18 -11.57
CA GLY A 545 -24.84 63.09 -10.22
C GLY A 545 -24.45 61.78 -9.51
N SER A 546 -23.28 61.22 -9.84
CA SER A 546 -22.78 59.94 -9.32
C SER A 546 -21.28 60.02 -9.11
N ASP A 547 -20.79 59.69 -7.92
CA ASP A 547 -19.35 59.76 -7.66
C ASP A 547 -18.58 58.75 -8.51
N VAL A 548 -17.51 59.22 -9.15
CA VAL A 548 -16.53 58.40 -9.87
C VAL A 548 -15.25 58.42 -9.05
N LEU A 549 -14.86 57.26 -8.52
CA LEU A 549 -13.66 57.11 -7.70
C LEU A 549 -12.62 56.26 -8.44
N ILE A 550 -11.38 56.70 -8.41
CA ILE A 550 -10.21 55.95 -8.84
C ILE A 550 -9.40 55.63 -7.59
N VAL A 551 -9.19 54.35 -7.32
CA VAL A 551 -8.37 53.89 -6.20
C VAL A 551 -7.32 52.91 -6.70
N THR A 552 -6.08 53.10 -6.27
CA THR A 552 -4.97 52.14 -6.43
C THR A 552 -4.56 51.65 -5.06
N ALA A 553 -4.16 50.38 -4.98
CA ALA A 553 -3.68 49.74 -3.76
C ALA A 553 -2.62 48.70 -4.13
N GLU A 554 -1.64 48.49 -3.26
CA GLU A 554 -0.56 47.51 -3.47
C GLU A 554 -1.11 46.07 -3.45
N SER A 555 -2.13 45.83 -2.63
CA SER A 555 -2.87 44.57 -2.56
C SER A 555 -4.36 44.83 -2.32
N ALA A 556 -5.18 43.85 -2.69
CA ALA A 556 -6.58 43.86 -2.31
C ALA A 556 -6.74 43.40 -0.86
N ILE A 557 -7.79 43.88 -0.19
CA ILE A 557 -8.09 43.51 1.20
C ILE A 557 -8.43 42.04 1.24
N ARG A 558 -7.79 41.29 2.15
CA ARG A 558 -8.17 39.91 2.45
C ARG A 558 -8.24 39.02 1.20
N GLY A 559 -7.30 39.19 0.27
CA GLY A 559 -7.24 38.38 -0.96
C GLY A 559 -8.39 38.63 -1.95
N GLY A 560 -9.15 39.72 -1.77
CA GLY A 560 -10.26 40.08 -2.65
C GLY A 560 -9.84 40.50 -4.05
N SER A 561 -10.81 40.73 -4.94
CA SER A 561 -10.54 41.31 -6.26
C SER A 561 -10.36 42.84 -6.18
N ALA A 562 -9.70 43.44 -7.19
CA ALA A 562 -9.64 44.90 -7.34
C ALA A 562 -11.04 45.54 -7.34
N GLY A 563 -12.04 44.86 -7.90
CA GLY A 563 -13.44 45.30 -7.87
C GLY A 563 -14.06 45.27 -6.47
N SER A 564 -13.73 44.25 -5.67
CA SER A 564 -14.20 44.16 -4.28
C SER A 564 -13.56 45.23 -3.41
N TYR A 565 -12.25 45.45 -3.55
CA TYR A 565 -11.55 46.56 -2.90
C TYR A 565 -12.19 47.91 -3.27
N ALA A 566 -12.40 48.17 -4.56
CA ALA A 566 -13.00 49.43 -5.01
C ALA A 566 -14.43 49.62 -4.45
N LYS A 567 -15.22 48.55 -4.41
CA LYS A 567 -16.57 48.54 -3.83
C LYS A 567 -16.54 48.86 -2.33
N ASP A 568 -15.64 48.24 -1.58
CA ASP A 568 -15.50 48.43 -0.14
C ASP A 568 -14.97 49.81 0.17
N TYR A 569 -13.97 50.30 -0.56
CA TYR A 569 -13.47 51.66 -0.42
C TYR A 569 -14.58 52.67 -0.67
N TYR A 570 -15.33 52.51 -1.76
CA TYR A 570 -16.46 53.37 -2.10
C TYR A 570 -17.52 53.36 -0.98
N ARG A 571 -17.88 52.17 -0.48
CA ARG A 571 -18.90 51.98 0.56
C ARG A 571 -18.48 52.56 1.92
N TYR A 572 -17.25 52.28 2.35
CA TYR A 572 -16.79 52.55 3.71
C TYR A 572 -16.22 53.96 3.89
N ASN A 573 -15.87 54.65 2.80
CA ASN A 573 -15.37 56.02 2.84
C ASN A 573 -16.42 57.07 2.44
N GLY A 574 -17.70 56.69 2.44
CA GLY A 574 -18.82 57.63 2.29
C GLY A 574 -18.97 58.25 0.88
N TYR A 575 -18.60 57.48 -0.16
CA TYR A 575 -18.92 57.80 -1.55
C TYR A 575 -20.33 57.33 -1.91
N GLY A 576 -20.91 57.98 -2.91
CA GLY A 576 -22.33 57.93 -3.25
C GLY A 576 -23.01 59.27 -2.99
N GLN A 577 -23.99 59.59 -3.86
CA GLN A 577 -24.83 60.78 -3.74
C GLN A 577 -26.12 60.52 -2.98
#